data_AF-A0A7J3FDE1-F1
#
_entry.id   AF-A0A7J3FDE1-F1
#
_cell.length_a   1.000
_cell.length_b   1.000
_cell.length_c   1.000
_cell.angle_alpha   90.00
_cell.angle_beta   90.00
_cell.angle_gamma   90.00
#
_symmetry.space_group_name_H-M   'P 1'
#
loop_
_entity.id
_entity.type
_entity.pdbx_description
1 polymer ?
#
loop_
_entity_poly.entity_id
_entity_poly.type
_entity_poly.pdbx_seq_one_letter_code
_entity_poly.pdbx_strand_id
1 'polypeptide(L)'
;MGYQRFLTPASKPFDPIELARETERMVTRKGEEGLERKYTDFYSVPVYRGIATGYAVGCCLRCFYCWSDWSRDFPERCGQFYSPRQVAEKLFQAAERGVGGRWRGLIPKVQKLRLSGCEPTLGKEHLLEVLRLVHRSKYPIFILETNGMLLGTDRAYVRRLAEFKDKLYVRVSFKAATPEGFTFRTGAVGSFWELPFKALRFLLDEGVYARAAAMTDPAVMPAQEREVLISRLEEIDPAGDYRRTLEEERVDPYDTTLKRLKAYSDPEFAKLLERELSRDR
;
A
#
# COMPACT_ATOMS: atom_id res chain seq x y z
N MET A 1 -1.07 -23.21 -9.56
CA MET A 1 -1.06 -22.96 -8.10
C MET A 1 -2.28 -22.11 -7.79
N GLY A 2 -2.85 -22.20 -6.58
CA GLY A 2 -3.97 -21.32 -6.19
C GLY A 2 -3.48 -19.91 -5.90
N TYR A 3 -4.39 -18.92 -5.94
CA TYR A 3 -4.09 -17.53 -5.56
C TYR A 3 -3.56 -17.48 -4.13
N GLN A 4 -2.39 -16.86 -3.94
CA GLN A 4 -1.74 -16.77 -2.63
C GLN A 4 -2.60 -15.92 -1.66
N ARG A 5 -3.06 -16.52 -0.56
CA ARG A 5 -3.78 -15.86 0.54
C ARG A 5 -2.80 -15.39 1.61
N PHE A 6 -3.24 -15.22 2.86
CA PHE A 6 -2.33 -14.95 3.98
C PHE A 6 -1.28 -16.07 4.14
N LEU A 7 -0.17 -15.76 4.82
CA LEU A 7 0.91 -16.72 5.04
C LEU A 7 0.58 -17.69 6.16
N THR A 8 1.04 -18.92 5.98
CA THR A 8 0.98 -20.04 6.92
C THR A 8 2.36 -20.70 7.02
N PRO A 9 2.62 -21.56 8.02
CA PRO A 9 3.89 -22.30 8.12
C PRO A 9 4.23 -23.16 6.89
N ALA A 10 3.22 -23.55 6.10
CA ALA A 10 3.39 -24.34 4.88
C ALA A 10 3.56 -23.47 3.61
N SER A 11 3.48 -22.15 3.73
CA SER A 11 3.60 -21.24 2.58
C SER A 11 4.97 -21.31 1.96
N LYS A 12 5.01 -21.43 0.63
CA LYS A 12 6.24 -21.36 -0.16
C LYS A 12 6.42 -19.95 -0.69
N PRO A 13 7.67 -19.48 -0.90
CA PRO A 13 7.91 -18.21 -1.55
C PRO A 13 7.20 -18.11 -2.90
N PHE A 14 6.57 -16.97 -3.17
CA PHE A 14 5.82 -16.73 -4.41
C PHE A 14 6.37 -15.52 -5.19
N ASP A 15 6.12 -15.49 -6.50
CA ASP A 15 6.45 -14.32 -7.32
C ASP A 15 5.44 -13.19 -7.06
N PRO A 16 5.86 -12.04 -6.50
CA PRO A 16 4.95 -10.94 -6.19
C PRO A 16 4.46 -10.21 -7.45
N ILE A 17 5.17 -10.27 -8.58
CA ILE A 17 4.76 -9.66 -9.84
C ILE A 17 3.70 -10.51 -10.53
N GLU A 18 3.82 -11.84 -10.47
CA GLU A 18 2.74 -12.74 -10.90
C GLU A 18 1.49 -12.52 -10.05
N LEU A 19 1.64 -12.47 -8.72
CA LEU A 19 0.53 -12.20 -7.81
C LEU A 19 -0.10 -10.81 -8.07
N ALA A 20 0.70 -9.80 -8.43
CA ALA A 20 0.19 -8.49 -8.83
C ALA A 20 -0.74 -8.59 -10.04
N ARG A 21 -0.33 -9.32 -11.09
CA ARG A 21 -1.15 -9.54 -12.30
C ARG A 21 -2.42 -10.33 -12.02
N GLU A 22 -2.37 -11.34 -11.16
CA GLU A 22 -3.55 -12.07 -10.71
C GLU A 22 -4.51 -11.17 -9.93
N THR A 23 -3.97 -10.42 -8.96
CA THR A 23 -4.76 -9.50 -8.12
C THR A 23 -5.41 -8.42 -8.97
N GLU A 24 -4.66 -7.80 -9.89
CA GLU A 24 -5.17 -6.75 -10.77
C GLU A 24 -6.39 -7.20 -11.57
N ARG A 25 -6.39 -8.43 -12.10
CA ARG A 25 -7.54 -9.02 -12.79
C ARG A 25 -8.78 -9.20 -11.91
N MET A 26 -8.61 -9.38 -10.60
CA MET A 26 -9.72 -9.53 -9.65
C MET A 26 -10.26 -8.19 -9.16
N VAL A 27 -9.41 -7.16 -9.08
CA VAL A 27 -9.75 -5.86 -8.49
C VAL A 27 -10.01 -4.77 -9.51
N THR A 28 -9.85 -5.04 -10.80
CA THR A 28 -10.17 -4.11 -11.88
C THR A 28 -11.13 -4.72 -12.89
N ARG A 29 -11.91 -3.85 -13.54
CA ARG A 29 -12.76 -4.23 -14.69
C ARG A 29 -12.96 -3.04 -15.60
N LYS A 30 -13.31 -3.28 -16.86
CA LYS A 30 -13.78 -2.20 -17.75
C LYS A 30 -15.18 -1.77 -17.29
N GLY A 31 -15.36 -0.50 -17.04
CA GLY A 31 -16.66 0.15 -16.86
C GLY A 31 -16.93 1.18 -17.95
N GLU A 32 -18.06 1.87 -17.86
CA GLU A 32 -18.48 2.87 -18.85
C GLU A 32 -17.57 4.11 -18.88
N GLU A 33 -17.06 4.51 -17.71
CA GLU A 33 -16.18 5.67 -17.54
C GLU A 33 -14.68 5.30 -17.45
N GLY A 34 -14.29 4.17 -18.06
CA GLY A 34 -12.89 3.70 -18.10
C GLY A 34 -12.61 2.49 -17.20
N LEU A 35 -11.36 2.32 -16.77
CA LEU A 35 -10.98 1.21 -15.91
C LEU A 35 -11.47 1.46 -14.48
N GLU A 36 -12.41 0.64 -14.00
CA GLU A 36 -12.89 0.66 -12.62
C GLU A 36 -11.97 -0.17 -11.72
N ARG A 37 -11.90 0.20 -10.44
CA ARG A 37 -11.13 -0.51 -9.42
C ARG A 37 -11.93 -0.69 -8.14
N LYS A 38 -11.68 -1.78 -7.41
CA LYS A 38 -12.30 -2.07 -6.11
C LYS A 38 -11.72 -1.25 -4.96
N TYR A 39 -12.60 -0.71 -4.12
CA TYR A 39 -12.27 -0.04 -2.84
C TYR A 39 -13.21 -0.54 -1.73
N THR A 40 -12.73 -0.59 -0.49
CA THR A 40 -13.57 -0.96 0.67
C THR A 40 -14.31 0.22 1.27
N ASP A 41 -13.66 1.39 1.35
CA ASP A 41 -14.26 2.57 1.99
C ASP A 41 -13.57 3.89 1.58
N PHE A 42 -14.22 5.00 1.87
CA PHE A 42 -13.76 6.37 1.70
C PHE A 42 -14.15 7.24 2.91
N TYR A 43 -13.17 7.59 3.73
CA TYR A 43 -13.40 8.46 4.87
C TYR A 43 -12.14 9.25 5.27
N SER A 44 -12.34 10.28 6.11
CA SER A 44 -11.26 11.10 6.62
C SER A 44 -10.77 10.59 7.98
N VAL A 45 -9.45 10.54 8.14
CA VAL A 45 -8.75 10.11 9.36
C VAL A 45 -7.88 11.23 9.94
N PRO A 46 -7.63 11.25 11.26
CA PRO A 46 -6.89 12.34 11.93
C PRO A 46 -5.39 12.36 11.60
N VAL A 47 -4.84 11.26 11.05
CA VAL A 47 -3.43 11.19 10.64
C VAL A 47 -3.10 12.26 9.59
N TYR A 48 -1.82 12.64 9.52
CA TYR A 48 -1.36 13.78 8.72
C TYR A 48 -2.12 15.09 9.00
N ARG A 49 -2.62 15.29 10.23
CA ARG A 49 -3.48 16.43 10.61
C ARG A 49 -4.76 16.52 9.78
N GLY A 50 -5.34 15.37 9.43
CA GLY A 50 -6.56 15.26 8.62
C GLY A 50 -6.27 14.93 7.17
N ILE A 51 -6.72 13.74 6.74
CA ILE A 51 -6.58 13.26 5.35
C ILE A 51 -7.80 12.43 4.92
N ALA A 52 -8.33 12.71 3.73
CA ALA A 52 -9.37 11.90 3.12
C ALA A 52 -8.74 10.71 2.40
N THR A 53 -9.12 9.49 2.78
CA THR A 53 -8.48 8.26 2.33
C THR A 53 -9.46 7.37 1.58
N GLY A 54 -9.06 6.88 0.41
CA GLY A 54 -9.68 5.73 -0.24
C GLY A 54 -8.88 4.47 0.05
N TYR A 55 -9.56 3.41 0.50
CA TYR A 55 -8.93 2.15 0.90
C TYR A 55 -9.02 1.14 -0.24
N ALA A 56 -7.89 0.90 -0.90
CA ALA A 56 -7.79 0.03 -2.06
C ALA A 56 -7.91 -1.46 -1.67
N VAL A 57 -8.49 -2.26 -2.56
CA VAL A 57 -8.58 -3.72 -2.43
C VAL A 57 -7.42 -4.41 -3.17
N GLY A 58 -6.87 -5.48 -2.59
CA GLY A 58 -5.86 -6.32 -3.21
C GLY A 58 -4.42 -5.78 -3.15
N CYS A 59 -3.48 -6.66 -2.82
CA CYS A 59 -2.05 -6.38 -2.73
C CYS A 59 -1.23 -7.52 -3.34
N CYS A 60 0.00 -7.24 -3.75
CA CYS A 60 0.94 -8.23 -4.28
C CYS A 60 1.95 -8.76 -3.25
N LEU A 61 1.84 -8.35 -1.98
CA LEU A 61 2.63 -8.89 -0.86
C LEU A 61 1.71 -9.49 0.20
N ARG A 62 2.25 -10.36 1.06
CA ARG A 62 1.50 -11.03 2.14
C ARG A 62 2.13 -10.82 3.51
N CYS A 63 2.59 -9.60 3.77
CA CYS A 63 3.24 -9.24 5.02
C CYS A 63 2.47 -9.81 6.22
N PHE A 64 3.10 -10.68 7.03
CA PHE A 64 2.38 -11.40 8.09
C PHE A 64 1.87 -10.47 9.21
N TYR A 65 2.41 -9.24 9.29
CA TYR A 65 2.05 -8.18 10.24
C TYR A 65 1.15 -7.10 9.64
N CYS A 66 0.64 -7.27 8.42
CA CYS A 66 -0.13 -6.24 7.73
C CYS A 66 -1.46 -5.94 8.43
N TRP A 67 -1.77 -4.65 8.59
CA TRP A 67 -3.01 -4.17 9.21
C TRP A 67 -4.21 -4.12 8.26
N SER A 68 -4.00 -4.18 6.94
CA SER A 68 -5.08 -4.12 5.96
C SER A 68 -6.13 -5.21 6.25
N ASP A 69 -7.40 -4.95 5.99
CA ASP A 69 -8.44 -5.94 6.22
C ASP A 69 -8.31 -7.18 5.29
N TRP A 70 -9.28 -8.09 5.33
CA TRP A 70 -9.27 -9.29 4.51
C TRP A 70 -9.35 -9.03 2.99
N SER A 71 -9.66 -7.80 2.55
CA SER A 71 -9.66 -7.42 1.14
C SER A 71 -8.30 -7.53 0.46
N ARG A 72 -7.21 -7.55 1.25
CA ARG A 72 -5.87 -7.88 0.78
C ARG A 72 -5.78 -9.31 0.26
N ASP A 73 -6.30 -10.25 1.07
CA ASP A 73 -6.13 -11.68 0.89
C ASP A 73 -7.27 -12.29 0.08
N PHE A 74 -8.47 -11.70 0.12
CA PHE A 74 -9.70 -12.14 -0.56
C PHE A 74 -10.31 -11.04 -1.44
N PRO A 75 -9.53 -10.47 -2.38
CA PRO A 75 -9.96 -9.32 -3.18
C PRO A 75 -11.20 -9.59 -4.06
N GLU A 76 -11.47 -10.84 -4.41
CA GLU A 76 -12.63 -11.23 -5.20
C GLU A 76 -13.94 -11.06 -4.41
N ARG A 77 -13.89 -11.07 -3.07
CA ARG A 77 -15.05 -11.01 -2.16
C ARG A 77 -15.24 -9.68 -1.45
N CYS A 78 -14.28 -8.77 -1.55
CA CYS A 78 -14.29 -7.52 -0.79
C CYS A 78 -14.42 -6.30 -1.70
N GLY A 79 -15.01 -5.24 -1.15
CA GLY A 79 -15.11 -3.92 -1.79
C GLY A 79 -16.07 -3.85 -2.98
N GLN A 80 -16.21 -2.64 -3.51
CA GLN A 80 -17.06 -2.33 -4.66
C GLN A 80 -16.22 -1.67 -5.76
N PHE A 81 -16.59 -1.92 -7.01
CA PHE A 81 -15.95 -1.25 -8.15
C PHE A 81 -16.40 0.21 -8.23
N TYR A 82 -15.42 1.08 -8.45
CA TYR A 82 -15.63 2.50 -8.67
C TYR A 82 -14.89 2.96 -9.93
N SER A 83 -15.52 3.82 -10.72
CA SER A 83 -14.85 4.56 -11.78
C SER A 83 -13.84 5.55 -11.18
N PRO A 84 -12.81 5.97 -11.93
CA PRO A 84 -11.89 7.01 -11.47
C PRO A 84 -12.60 8.28 -11.00
N ARG A 85 -13.69 8.65 -11.69
CA ARG A 85 -14.55 9.77 -11.32
C ARG A 85 -15.20 9.59 -9.97
N GLN A 86 -15.83 8.44 -9.74
CA GLN A 86 -16.47 8.13 -8.46
C GLN A 86 -15.46 8.13 -7.31
N VAL A 87 -14.24 7.63 -7.54
CA VAL A 87 -13.15 7.67 -6.54
C VAL A 87 -12.78 9.11 -6.18
N ALA A 88 -12.55 9.96 -7.18
CA ALA A 88 -12.24 11.37 -6.95
C ALA A 88 -13.37 12.09 -6.20
N GLU A 89 -14.62 11.92 -6.63
CA GLU A 89 -15.79 12.51 -5.98
C GLU A 89 -15.95 12.05 -4.53
N LYS A 90 -15.76 10.75 -4.24
CA LYS A 90 -15.82 10.22 -2.87
C LYS A 90 -14.70 10.75 -1.99
N LEU A 91 -13.48 10.89 -2.52
CA LEU A 91 -12.37 11.53 -1.81
C LEU A 91 -12.70 12.99 -1.46
N PHE A 92 -13.29 13.73 -2.40
CA PHE A 92 -13.69 15.13 -2.16
C PHE A 92 -14.80 15.21 -1.10
N GLN A 93 -15.81 14.34 -1.18
CA GLN A 93 -16.87 14.25 -0.17
C GLN A 93 -16.31 13.90 1.22
N ALA A 94 -15.39 12.94 1.30
CA ALA A 94 -14.73 12.59 2.55
C ALA A 94 -13.93 13.77 3.13
N ALA A 95 -13.24 14.54 2.28
CA ALA A 95 -12.50 15.73 2.71
C ALA A 95 -13.43 16.85 3.20
N GLU A 96 -14.55 17.12 2.51
CA GLU A 96 -15.52 18.13 2.97
C GLU A 96 -16.25 17.71 4.26
N ARG A 97 -16.55 16.42 4.43
CA ARG A 97 -17.13 15.90 5.69
C ARG A 97 -16.17 16.08 6.88
N GLY A 98 -14.86 16.05 6.63
CA GLY A 98 -13.82 16.17 7.64
C GLY A 98 -13.71 14.94 8.55
N VAL A 99 -12.86 15.05 9.58
CA VAL A 99 -12.63 13.96 10.53
C VAL A 99 -13.74 13.94 11.59
N GLY A 100 -14.37 12.78 11.78
CA GLY A 100 -15.47 12.57 12.73
C GLY A 100 -15.04 12.17 14.15
N GLY A 101 -16.03 11.82 14.97
CA GLY A 101 -15.85 11.31 16.33
C GLY A 101 -15.20 12.32 17.29
N ARG A 102 -14.38 11.83 18.21
CA ARG A 102 -13.69 12.65 19.23
C ARG A 102 -12.73 13.72 18.65
N TRP A 103 -12.41 13.63 17.36
CA TRP A 103 -11.51 14.54 16.65
C TRP A 103 -12.24 15.68 15.96
N ARG A 104 -13.58 15.65 15.95
CA ARG A 104 -14.39 16.67 15.30
C ARG A 104 -14.15 18.03 15.94
N GLY A 105 -13.83 19.03 15.13
CA GLY A 105 -13.49 20.39 15.59
C GLY A 105 -12.06 20.56 16.12
N LEU A 106 -11.31 19.47 16.36
CA LEU A 106 -9.90 19.52 16.75
C LEU A 106 -8.96 19.47 15.53
N ILE A 107 -9.41 18.84 14.45
CA ILE A 107 -8.66 18.73 13.20
C ILE A 107 -9.14 19.84 12.26
N PRO A 108 -8.23 20.61 11.63
CA PRO A 108 -8.58 21.63 10.67
C PRO A 108 -9.27 21.03 9.43
N LYS A 109 -9.78 21.89 8.56
CA LYS A 109 -10.36 21.46 7.28
C LYS A 109 -9.40 20.52 6.54
N VAL A 110 -9.90 19.35 6.13
CA VAL A 110 -9.10 18.35 5.42
C VAL A 110 -8.76 18.86 4.02
N GLN A 111 -7.46 19.02 3.76
CA GLN A 111 -6.93 19.48 2.47
C GLN A 111 -6.11 18.41 1.75
N LYS A 112 -5.87 17.26 2.39
CA LYS A 112 -5.04 16.18 1.86
C LYS A 112 -5.94 15.04 1.42
N LEU A 113 -5.61 14.45 0.28
CA LEU A 113 -6.23 13.23 -0.23
C LEU A 113 -5.20 12.10 -0.21
N ARG A 114 -5.65 10.85 -0.15
CA ARG A 114 -4.78 9.67 -0.15
C ARG A 114 -5.45 8.45 -0.74
N LEU A 115 -4.68 7.61 -1.40
CA LEU A 115 -5.01 6.20 -1.57
C LEU A 115 -4.04 5.33 -0.75
N SER A 116 -4.60 4.38 0.01
CA SER A 116 -3.89 3.53 0.98
C SER A 116 -4.63 2.17 1.11
N GLY A 117 -4.37 1.41 2.18
CA GLY A 117 -4.98 0.11 2.47
C GLY A 117 -4.14 -1.04 1.93
N CYS A 118 -4.34 -1.40 0.67
CA CYS A 118 -3.60 -2.51 0.03
C CYS A 118 -2.49 -1.99 -0.90
N GLU A 119 -2.48 -2.36 -2.19
CA GLU A 119 -1.54 -1.81 -3.18
C GLU A 119 -2.28 -0.95 -4.21
N PRO A 120 -2.37 0.38 -4.00
CA PRO A 120 -3.09 1.29 -4.90
C PRO A 120 -2.49 1.41 -6.31
N THR A 121 -1.24 1.02 -6.54
CA THR A 121 -0.63 1.11 -7.89
C THR A 121 -1.10 0.03 -8.85
N LEU A 122 -1.78 -1.01 -8.37
CA LEU A 122 -2.52 -1.94 -9.22
C LEU A 122 -3.63 -1.16 -9.98
N GLY A 123 -3.87 -1.51 -11.23
CA GLY A 123 -4.80 -0.79 -12.10
C GLY A 123 -4.21 0.54 -12.57
N LYS A 124 -3.06 0.50 -13.25
CA LYS A 124 -2.30 1.68 -13.70
C LYS A 124 -3.15 2.79 -14.31
N GLU A 125 -3.97 2.47 -15.32
CA GLU A 125 -4.81 3.47 -15.98
C GLU A 125 -5.88 4.05 -15.05
N HIS A 126 -6.39 3.27 -14.11
CA HIS A 126 -7.34 3.76 -13.11
C HIS A 126 -6.67 4.81 -12.20
N LEU A 127 -5.49 4.50 -11.65
CA LEU A 127 -4.78 5.43 -10.75
C LEU A 127 -4.44 6.74 -11.47
N LEU A 128 -3.92 6.67 -12.69
CA LEU A 128 -3.52 7.85 -13.46
C LEU A 128 -4.73 8.75 -13.77
N GLU A 129 -5.89 8.15 -14.04
CA GLU A 129 -7.11 8.92 -14.26
C GLU A 129 -7.64 9.56 -12.97
N VAL A 130 -7.56 8.87 -11.83
CA VAL A 130 -7.87 9.47 -10.51
C VAL A 130 -6.95 10.67 -10.24
N LEU A 131 -5.65 10.52 -10.47
CA LEU A 131 -4.67 11.60 -10.29
C LEU A 131 -4.96 12.78 -11.21
N ARG A 132 -5.38 12.55 -12.47
CA ARG A 132 -5.80 13.61 -13.40
C ARG A 132 -6.96 14.44 -12.86
N LEU A 133 -7.96 13.79 -12.27
CA LEU A 133 -9.13 14.46 -11.68
C LEU A 133 -8.75 15.22 -10.40
N VAL A 134 -7.94 14.61 -9.54
CA VAL A 134 -7.42 15.25 -8.33
C VAL A 134 -6.55 16.46 -8.68
N HIS A 135 -5.71 16.35 -9.71
CA HIS A 135 -4.80 17.42 -10.11
C HIS A 135 -5.57 18.69 -10.51
N ARG A 136 -6.75 18.54 -11.13
CA ARG A 136 -7.68 19.64 -11.49
C ARG A 136 -8.52 20.16 -10.33
N SER A 137 -8.48 19.51 -9.17
CA SER A 137 -9.27 19.89 -8.00
C SER A 137 -8.60 20.99 -7.15
N LYS A 138 -9.34 21.52 -6.18
CA LYS A 138 -8.84 22.48 -5.18
C LYS A 138 -7.88 21.89 -4.13
N TYR A 139 -7.74 20.56 -4.06
CA TYR A 139 -6.90 19.93 -3.05
C TYR A 139 -5.42 20.02 -3.46
N PRO A 140 -4.54 20.53 -2.58
CA PRO A 140 -3.13 20.78 -2.92
C PRO A 140 -2.25 19.53 -2.86
N ILE A 141 -2.61 18.51 -2.09
CA ILE A 141 -1.74 17.35 -1.84
C ILE A 141 -2.54 16.05 -1.99
N PHE A 142 -1.97 15.12 -2.76
CA PHE A 142 -2.39 13.73 -2.86
C PHE A 142 -1.25 12.81 -2.45
N ILE A 143 -1.50 11.97 -1.44
CA ILE A 143 -0.54 10.98 -0.94
C ILE A 143 -0.85 9.62 -1.59
N LEU A 144 0.13 9.04 -2.27
CA LEU A 144 0.08 7.68 -2.78
C LEU A 144 0.97 6.79 -1.89
N GLU A 145 0.35 5.90 -1.11
CA GLU A 145 1.08 4.89 -0.35
C GLU A 145 1.22 3.62 -1.21
N THR A 146 2.43 3.09 -1.34
CA THR A 146 2.72 1.92 -2.17
C THR A 146 3.82 1.06 -1.56
N ASN A 147 3.82 -0.23 -1.84
CA ASN A 147 4.95 -1.12 -1.54
C ASN A 147 6.09 -1.00 -2.58
N GLY A 148 5.89 -0.26 -3.67
CA GLY A 148 6.90 0.02 -4.68
C GLY A 148 7.19 -1.11 -5.66
N MET A 149 6.55 -2.28 -5.55
CA MET A 149 6.87 -3.44 -6.39
C MET A 149 6.62 -3.17 -7.87
N LEU A 150 5.45 -2.64 -8.23
CA LEU A 150 5.12 -2.33 -9.61
C LEU A 150 5.96 -1.17 -10.16
N LEU A 151 6.14 -0.12 -9.36
CA LEU A 151 6.94 1.05 -9.76
C LEU A 151 8.41 0.69 -9.99
N GLY A 152 8.96 -0.24 -9.20
CA GLY A 152 10.32 -0.74 -9.36
C GLY A 152 10.52 -1.59 -10.62
N THR A 153 9.45 -2.18 -11.16
CA THR A 153 9.48 -2.94 -12.42
C THR A 153 9.21 -2.10 -13.68
N ASP A 154 8.49 -0.97 -13.54
CA ASP A 154 8.04 -0.17 -14.69
C ASP A 154 8.38 1.32 -14.49
N ARG A 155 9.55 1.72 -14.99
CA ARG A 155 9.95 3.14 -15.00
C ARG A 155 9.02 4.00 -15.87
N ALA A 156 8.39 3.44 -16.91
CA ALA A 156 7.42 4.19 -17.72
C ALA A 156 6.14 4.51 -16.92
N TYR A 157 5.78 3.69 -15.94
CA TYR A 157 4.73 4.05 -14.97
C TYR A 157 5.15 5.27 -14.15
N VAL A 158 6.37 5.27 -13.60
CA VAL A 158 6.87 6.39 -12.81
C VAL A 158 6.91 7.70 -13.61
N ARG A 159 7.33 7.65 -14.87
CA ARG A 159 7.28 8.81 -15.79
C ARG A 159 5.88 9.40 -15.93
N ARG A 160 4.85 8.55 -16.06
CA ARG A 160 3.45 9.02 -16.11
C ARG A 160 2.98 9.58 -14.76
N LEU A 161 3.46 9.06 -13.64
CA LEU A 161 3.18 9.66 -12.32
C LEU A 161 3.79 11.06 -12.18
N ALA A 162 4.95 11.30 -12.80
CA ALA A 162 5.64 12.59 -12.75
C ALA A 162 4.86 13.74 -13.40
N GLU A 163 3.88 13.45 -14.27
CA GLU A 163 2.92 14.44 -14.78
C GLU A 163 2.11 15.13 -13.66
N PHE A 164 2.02 14.50 -12.48
CA PHE A 164 1.25 15.00 -11.33
C PHE A 164 2.11 15.51 -10.17
N LYS A 165 3.43 15.62 -10.36
CA LYS A 165 4.42 15.88 -9.28
C LYS A 165 4.14 17.13 -8.43
N ASP A 166 3.47 18.15 -8.98
CA ASP A 166 3.15 19.39 -8.25
C ASP A 166 2.16 19.18 -7.10
N LYS A 167 1.43 18.06 -7.09
CA LYS A 167 0.48 17.69 -6.03
C LYS A 167 0.71 16.29 -5.47
N LEU A 168 1.54 15.48 -6.13
CA LEU A 168 1.75 14.08 -5.79
C LEU A 168 2.89 13.92 -4.79
N TYR A 169 2.56 13.31 -3.65
CA TYR A 169 3.49 12.81 -2.65
C TYR A 169 3.47 11.28 -2.69
N VAL A 170 4.60 10.63 -2.90
CA VAL A 170 4.67 9.16 -2.91
C VAL A 170 5.39 8.65 -1.67
N ARG A 171 4.73 7.76 -0.93
CA ARG A 171 5.28 7.08 0.24
C ARG A 171 5.58 5.63 -0.13
N VAL A 172 6.85 5.29 -0.28
CA VAL A 172 7.30 3.93 -0.62
C VAL A 172 7.60 3.16 0.66
N SER A 173 6.83 2.11 0.94
CA SER A 173 6.91 1.35 2.18
C SER A 173 7.80 0.12 2.03
N PHE A 174 9.03 0.22 2.54
CA PHE A 174 10.03 -0.82 2.59
C PHE A 174 9.69 -1.87 3.65
N LYS A 175 9.78 -3.13 3.25
CA LYS A 175 9.49 -4.28 4.12
C LYS A 175 10.76 -5.01 4.57
N ALA A 176 11.89 -4.75 3.94
CA ALA A 176 13.16 -5.41 4.23
C ALA A 176 14.33 -4.66 3.59
N ALA A 177 15.53 -4.97 4.04
CA ALA A 177 16.80 -4.58 3.43
C ALA A 177 17.67 -5.78 3.02
N THR A 178 17.19 -7.01 3.24
CA THR A 178 17.84 -8.24 2.77
C THR A 178 16.85 -9.16 2.04
N PRO A 179 17.33 -10.04 1.13
CA PRO A 179 16.50 -11.05 0.48
C PRO A 179 15.77 -11.97 1.47
N GLU A 180 16.46 -12.39 2.54
CA GLU A 180 15.95 -13.31 3.56
C GLU A 180 14.87 -12.61 4.39
N GLY A 181 15.12 -11.37 4.83
CA GLY A 181 14.16 -10.56 5.55
C GLY A 181 12.92 -10.27 4.71
N PHE A 182 13.08 -10.03 3.41
CA PHE A 182 11.97 -9.83 2.48
C PHE A 182 11.11 -11.08 2.35
N THR A 183 11.73 -12.24 2.16
CA THR A 183 11.04 -13.53 2.07
C THR A 183 10.30 -13.85 3.36
N PHE A 184 10.99 -13.75 4.49
CA PHE A 184 10.44 -14.01 5.81
C PHE A 184 9.21 -13.15 6.09
N ARG A 185 9.32 -11.83 5.88
CA ARG A 185 8.24 -10.90 6.24
C ARG A 185 7.08 -10.93 5.28
N THR A 186 7.32 -11.04 3.97
CA THR A 186 6.30 -10.83 2.94
C THR A 186 5.80 -12.11 2.28
N GLY A 187 6.55 -13.21 2.42
CA GLY A 187 6.35 -14.47 1.72
C GLY A 187 6.73 -14.43 0.24
N ALA A 188 7.15 -13.27 -0.31
CA ALA A 188 7.57 -13.17 -1.69
C ALA A 188 9.01 -13.68 -1.89
N VAL A 189 9.36 -14.12 -3.10
CA VAL A 189 10.73 -14.55 -3.42
C VAL A 189 11.73 -13.43 -3.15
N GLY A 190 12.79 -13.76 -2.41
CA GLY A 190 13.79 -12.80 -1.93
C GLY A 190 14.43 -11.94 -3.02
N SER A 191 14.62 -12.44 -4.24
CA SER A 191 15.24 -11.69 -5.35
C SER A 191 14.50 -10.41 -5.76
N PHE A 192 13.25 -10.22 -5.32
CA PHE A 192 12.48 -9.01 -5.60
C PHE A 192 12.66 -7.89 -4.56
N TRP A 193 13.44 -8.11 -3.50
CA TRP A 193 13.65 -7.15 -2.41
C TRP A 193 14.18 -5.78 -2.85
N GLU A 194 14.88 -5.71 -3.98
CA GLU A 194 15.44 -4.47 -4.53
C GLU A 194 14.41 -3.59 -5.25
N LEU A 195 13.24 -4.12 -5.61
CA LEU A 195 12.26 -3.36 -6.39
C LEU A 195 11.76 -2.09 -5.69
N PRO A 196 11.44 -2.08 -4.38
CA PRO A 196 11.09 -0.85 -3.67
C PRO A 196 12.21 0.21 -3.70
N PHE A 197 13.49 -0.21 -3.66
CA PHE A 197 14.63 0.70 -3.79
C PHE A 197 14.73 1.30 -5.19
N LYS A 198 14.51 0.48 -6.23
CA LYS A 198 14.41 0.96 -7.62
C LYS A 198 13.25 1.93 -7.79
N ALA A 199 12.09 1.65 -7.19
CA ALA A 199 10.93 2.53 -7.23
C ALA A 199 11.24 3.92 -6.65
N LEU A 200 11.86 3.97 -5.46
CA LEU A 200 12.26 5.23 -4.84
C LEU A 200 13.23 6.00 -5.75
N ARG A 201 14.27 5.33 -6.27
CA ARG A 201 15.22 5.96 -7.19
C ARG A 201 14.53 6.53 -8.43
N PHE A 202 13.66 5.75 -9.08
CA PHE A 202 12.93 6.23 -10.25
C PHE A 202 12.04 7.42 -9.92
N LEU A 203 11.37 7.44 -8.77
CA LEU A 203 10.52 8.56 -8.38
C LEU A 203 11.34 9.84 -8.19
N LEU A 204 12.48 9.74 -7.51
CA LEU A 204 13.39 10.87 -7.27
C LEU A 204 14.03 11.37 -8.57
N ASP A 205 14.49 10.47 -9.43
CA ASP A 205 15.06 10.79 -10.75
C ASP A 205 14.08 11.59 -11.62
N GLU A 206 12.79 11.27 -11.56
CA GLU A 206 11.73 11.96 -12.32
C GLU A 206 11.20 13.22 -11.59
N GLY A 207 11.78 13.57 -10.44
CA GLY A 207 11.45 14.76 -9.66
C GLY A 207 10.12 14.69 -8.90
N VAL A 208 9.58 13.48 -8.69
CA VAL A 208 8.40 13.27 -7.83
C VAL A 208 8.81 13.39 -6.38
N TYR A 209 8.05 14.15 -5.58
CA TYR A 209 8.30 14.20 -4.14
C TYR A 209 7.99 12.83 -3.52
N ALA A 210 9.03 12.10 -3.13
CA ALA A 210 8.93 10.77 -2.58
C ALA A 210 9.64 10.66 -1.23
N ARG A 211 9.10 9.82 -0.33
CA ARG A 211 9.71 9.49 0.96
C ARG A 211 9.71 8.00 1.19
N ALA A 212 10.77 7.53 1.83
CA ALA A 212 10.85 6.17 2.34
C ALA A 212 10.06 6.06 3.64
N ALA A 213 9.25 5.01 3.72
CA ALA A 213 8.62 4.52 4.92
C ALA A 213 9.05 3.09 5.17
N ALA A 214 9.09 2.62 6.41
CA ALA A 214 9.51 1.25 6.67
C ALA A 214 8.88 0.65 7.93
N MET A 215 8.56 -0.64 7.87
CA MET A 215 8.24 -1.42 9.08
C MET A 215 9.55 -1.73 9.82
N THR A 216 9.87 -0.93 10.83
CA THR A 216 11.11 -1.05 11.62
C THR A 216 10.86 -1.55 13.05
N ASP A 217 9.66 -2.08 13.31
CA ASP A 217 9.35 -2.72 14.58
C ASP A 217 10.41 -3.80 14.91
N PRO A 218 11.11 -3.70 16.07
CA PRO A 218 12.14 -4.66 16.44
C PRO A 218 11.64 -6.11 16.53
N ALA A 219 10.33 -6.33 16.70
CA ALA A 219 9.74 -7.67 16.70
C ALA A 219 9.76 -8.34 15.32
N VAL A 220 9.91 -7.58 14.23
CA VAL A 220 9.92 -8.11 12.86
C VAL A 220 11.18 -7.74 12.06
N MET A 221 11.83 -6.61 12.37
CA MET A 221 13.06 -6.15 11.71
C MET A 221 14.20 -6.01 12.73
N PRO A 222 15.28 -6.80 12.61
CA PRO A 222 16.46 -6.62 13.44
C PRO A 222 17.09 -5.24 13.28
N ALA A 223 17.66 -4.70 14.36
CA ALA A 223 18.30 -3.39 14.34
C ALA A 223 19.43 -3.29 13.30
N GLN A 224 20.19 -4.36 13.08
CA GLN A 224 21.23 -4.40 12.06
C GLN A 224 20.65 -4.27 10.65
N GLU A 225 19.51 -4.92 10.37
CA GLU A 225 18.84 -4.80 9.07
C GLU A 225 18.29 -3.38 8.84
N ARG A 226 17.82 -2.71 9.90
CA ARG A 226 17.42 -1.30 9.85
C ARG A 226 18.58 -0.38 9.47
N GLU A 227 19.79 -0.60 10.01
CA GLU A 227 20.96 0.20 9.62
C GLU A 227 21.37 -0.06 8.16
N VAL A 228 21.23 -1.31 7.67
CA VAL A 228 21.42 -1.62 6.24
C VAL A 228 20.39 -0.89 5.39
N LEU A 229 19.11 -0.87 5.81
CA LEU A 229 18.06 -0.12 5.12
C LEU A 229 18.44 1.36 4.97
N ILE A 230 18.80 2.01 6.08
CA ILE A 230 19.18 3.43 6.09
C ILE A 230 20.36 3.68 5.15
N SER A 231 21.41 2.86 5.25
CA SER A 231 22.60 3.02 4.39
C SER A 231 22.24 2.92 2.90
N ARG A 232 21.37 1.97 2.53
CA ARG A 232 20.91 1.80 1.15
C ARG A 232 20.02 2.95 0.66
N LEU A 233 19.23 3.55 1.55
CA LEU A 233 18.43 4.73 1.23
C LEU A 233 19.33 5.97 1.04
N GLU A 234 20.36 6.13 1.87
CA GLU A 234 21.36 7.21 1.75
C GLU A 234 22.20 7.08 0.47
N GLU A 235 22.45 5.86 -0.03
CA GLU A 235 23.05 5.65 -1.36
C GLU A 235 22.16 6.15 -2.51
N ILE A 236 20.84 6.07 -2.35
CA ILE A 236 19.87 6.51 -3.38
C ILE A 236 19.63 8.01 -3.31
N ASP A 237 19.53 8.54 -2.10
CA ASP A 237 19.24 9.94 -1.82
C ASP A 237 20.12 10.43 -0.66
N PRO A 238 21.37 10.85 -0.98
CA PRO A 238 22.33 11.30 0.02
C PRO A 238 21.87 12.52 0.83
N ALA A 239 20.92 13.31 0.29
CA ALA A 239 20.38 14.49 0.96
C ALA A 239 19.17 14.16 1.86
N GLY A 240 18.71 12.90 1.87
CA GLY A 240 17.48 12.49 2.53
C GLY A 240 17.52 12.49 4.06
N ASP A 241 18.70 12.33 4.67
CA ASP A 241 18.90 12.18 6.13
C ASP A 241 17.95 11.12 6.73
N TYR A 242 18.00 9.89 6.18
CA TYR A 242 17.06 8.82 6.54
C TYR A 242 17.14 8.37 7.99
N ARG A 243 18.25 8.67 8.69
CA ARG A 243 18.32 8.48 10.16
C ARG A 243 17.26 9.29 10.90
N ARG A 244 16.86 10.46 10.38
CA ARG A 244 15.88 11.36 11.01
C ARG A 244 14.56 11.45 10.24
N THR A 245 14.57 11.21 8.94
CA THR A 245 13.41 11.43 8.07
C THR A 245 12.69 10.15 7.64
N LEU A 246 13.26 8.96 7.90
CA LEU A 246 12.59 7.69 7.61
C LEU A 246 11.25 7.63 8.36
N GLU A 247 10.16 7.40 7.61
CA GLU A 247 8.83 7.28 8.21
C GLU A 247 8.63 5.86 8.76
N GLU A 248 8.98 5.69 10.03
CA GLU A 248 8.96 4.40 10.71
C GLU A 248 7.55 3.97 11.12
N GLU A 249 7.20 2.73 10.77
CA GLU A 249 5.96 2.04 11.11
C GLU A 249 6.22 0.99 12.19
N ARG A 250 5.23 0.80 13.07
CA ARG A 250 5.21 -0.30 14.05
C ARG A 250 4.06 -1.25 13.76
N VAL A 251 4.12 -2.45 14.35
CA VAL A 251 3.04 -3.42 14.21
C VAL A 251 1.84 -2.94 15.03
N ASP A 252 0.78 -2.54 14.35
CA ASP A 252 -0.48 -2.19 14.99
C ASP A 252 -1.35 -3.45 15.20
N PRO A 253 -1.84 -3.72 16.43
CA PRO A 253 -2.52 -4.95 16.80
C PRO A 253 -4.01 -4.96 16.39
N TYR A 254 -4.30 -4.65 15.13
CA TYR A 254 -5.63 -4.84 14.56
C TYR A 254 -6.00 -6.33 14.57
N ASP A 255 -7.30 -6.66 14.62
CA ASP A 255 -7.80 -8.04 14.63
C ASP A 255 -7.19 -8.88 13.50
N THR A 256 -7.15 -8.32 12.28
CA THR A 256 -6.56 -8.98 11.11
C THR A 256 -5.04 -9.14 11.23
N THR A 257 -4.33 -8.17 11.82
CA THR A 257 -2.90 -8.29 12.12
C THR A 257 -2.64 -9.47 13.07
N LEU A 258 -3.38 -9.54 14.18
CA LEU A 258 -3.23 -10.57 15.20
C LEU A 258 -3.55 -11.97 14.64
N LYS A 259 -4.62 -12.08 13.85
CA LYS A 259 -4.98 -13.33 13.17
C LYS A 259 -3.90 -13.77 12.18
N ARG A 260 -3.30 -12.87 11.41
CA ARG A 260 -2.21 -13.21 10.48
C ARG A 260 -0.93 -13.63 11.20
N LEU A 261 -0.55 -12.93 12.28
CA LEU A 261 0.59 -13.30 13.11
C LEU A 261 0.42 -14.71 13.66
N LYS A 262 -0.76 -15.02 14.22
CA LYS A 262 -1.06 -16.36 14.74
C LYS A 262 -1.09 -17.42 13.64
N ALA A 263 -1.74 -17.13 12.51
CA ALA A 263 -1.80 -18.06 11.37
C ALA A 263 -0.43 -18.33 10.77
N TYR A 264 0.50 -17.37 10.83
CA TYR A 264 1.87 -17.56 10.35
C TYR A 264 2.69 -18.51 11.23
N SER A 265 2.39 -18.60 12.53
CA SER A 265 3.13 -19.46 13.48
C SER A 265 2.42 -20.77 13.86
N ASP A 266 1.09 -20.83 13.75
CA ASP A 266 0.26 -21.94 14.24
C ASP A 266 -0.49 -22.61 13.07
N PRO A 267 -0.07 -23.82 12.63
CA PRO A 267 -0.69 -24.54 11.52
C PRO A 267 -2.16 -24.90 11.75
N GLU A 268 -2.56 -25.20 12.98
CA GLU A 268 -3.94 -25.60 13.29
C GLU A 268 -4.86 -24.38 13.29
N PHE A 269 -4.39 -23.26 13.84
CA PHE A 269 -5.10 -21.99 13.73
C PHE A 269 -5.22 -21.53 12.28
N ALA A 270 -4.17 -21.67 11.46
CA ALA A 270 -4.23 -21.35 10.04
C ALA A 270 -5.34 -22.12 9.32
N LYS A 271 -5.43 -23.44 9.51
CA LYS A 271 -6.49 -24.28 8.92
C LYS A 271 -7.88 -23.86 9.40
N LEU A 272 -8.03 -23.52 10.67
CA LEU A 272 -9.30 -23.03 11.23
C LEU A 272 -9.71 -21.72 10.56
N LEU A 273 -8.78 -20.76 10.48
CA LEU A 273 -9.01 -19.46 9.87
C LEU A 273 -9.33 -19.57 8.37
N GLU A 274 -8.65 -20.45 7.64
CA GLU A 274 -8.97 -20.74 6.23
C GLU A 274 -10.41 -21.25 6.08
N ARG A 275 -10.87 -22.13 6.98
CA ARG A 275 -12.25 -22.66 6.97
C ARG A 275 -13.26 -21.58 7.31
N GLU A 276 -12.99 -20.77 8.33
CA GLU A 276 -13.84 -19.63 8.74
C GLU A 276 -14.01 -18.67 7.57
N LEU A 277 -12.90 -18.18 7.01
CA LEU A 277 -12.94 -17.23 5.90
C LEU A 277 -13.53 -17.86 4.63
N SER A 278 -13.42 -19.16 4.42
CA SER A 278 -14.05 -19.84 3.27
C SER A 278 -15.56 -20.04 3.39
N ARG A 279 -16.14 -19.95 4.60
CA ARG A 279 -17.56 -20.17 4.87
C ARG A 279 -18.43 -18.93 4.68
N ASP A 280 -17.86 -17.72 4.75
CA ASP A 280 -18.55 -16.45 4.50
C ASP A 280 -18.88 -16.23 2.99
N ARG A 281 -19.42 -17.25 2.31
CA ARG A 281 -19.89 -17.20 0.93
C ARG A 281 -21.32 -16.70 0.83
#